data_AF-A0A7X8DV08-F1
#
_entry.id   AF-A0A7X8DV08-F1
#
_cell.length_a   1.000
_cell.length_b   1.000
_cell.length_c   1.000
_cell.angle_alpha   90.00
_cell.angle_beta   90.00
_cell.angle_gamma   90.00
#
_symmetry.space_group_name_H-M   'P 1'
#
loop_
_entity.id
_entity.type
_entity.pdbx_description
1 polymer ?
#
loop_
_entity_poly.entity_id
_entity_poly.type
_entity_poly.pdbx_seq_one_letter_code
_entity_poly.pdbx_strand_id
1 'polypeptide(L)' 'LDIKVTRIANGVPVGGDLEYIDEVTLSRALEGRREM' A
#
# COMPACT_ATOMS: atom_id res chain seq x y z
N LEU A 1 -21.70 1.91 -20.92
CA LEU A 1 -21.59 1.60 -19.48
C LEU A 1 -20.23 2.12 -19.03
N ASP A 2 -20.20 3.27 -18.37
CA ASP A 2 -18.96 3.83 -17.80
C ASP A 2 -18.77 3.24 -16.41
N ILE A 3 -17.99 2.17 -16.31
CA ILE A 3 -17.73 1.48 -15.04
C ILE A 3 -16.31 1.78 -14.62
N LYS A 4 -16.16 2.44 -13.47
CA LYS A 4 -14.87 2.74 -12.87
C LYS A 4 -14.25 1.46 -12.29
N VAL A 5 -13.16 1.00 -12.90
CA VAL A 5 -12.37 -0.14 -12.38
C VAL A 5 -11.32 0.37 -11.40
N THR A 6 -11.24 -0.24 -10.22
CA THR A 6 -10.25 0.08 -9.18
C THR A 6 -9.56 -1.18 -8.67
N ARG A 7 -8.38 -1.01 -8.08
CA ARG A 7 -7.60 -2.11 -7.47
C ARG A 7 -7.49 -1.90 -5.96
N ILE A 8 -7.55 -3.00 -5.22
CA ILE A 8 -7.36 -3.03 -3.76
C ILE A 8 -5.95 -2.50 -3.43
N ALA A 9 -5.83 -1.78 -2.32
CA ALA A 9 -4.54 -1.30 -1.83
C ALA A 9 -3.59 -2.48 -1.51
N ASN A 10 -2.31 -2.29 -1.79
CA ASN A 10 -1.24 -3.22 -1.41
C ASN A 10 -0.15 -2.40 -0.73
N GLY A 11 0.34 -2.85 0.42
CA GLY A 11 1.32 -2.11 1.21
C GLY A 11 1.45 -2.71 2.61
N VAL A 12 1.91 -1.89 3.55
CA VAL A 12 2.15 -2.29 4.95
C VAL A 12 0.85 -2.74 5.63
N PRO A 13 0.83 -3.92 6.28
CA PRO A 13 -0.33 -4.38 7.03
C PRO A 13 -0.57 -3.53 8.29
N VAL A 14 -1.84 -3.32 8.64
CA VAL A 14 -2.21 -2.62 9.87
C VAL A 14 -1.76 -3.44 11.07
N GLY A 15 -1.04 -2.81 12.00
CA GLY A 15 -0.52 -3.45 13.21
C GLY A 15 0.77 -4.25 12.98
N GLY A 16 1.33 -4.26 11.77
CA GLY A 16 2.69 -4.76 11.53
C GLY A 16 3.73 -3.73 11.93
N ASP A 17 4.90 -4.20 12.37
CA ASP A 17 6.04 -3.35 12.70
C ASP A 17 6.99 -3.22 11.51
N LEU A 18 7.39 -1.99 11.19
CA LEU A 18 8.14 -1.64 9.97
C LEU A 18 9.50 -2.34 9.90
N GLU A 19 10.12 -2.62 11.04
CA GLU A 19 11.43 -3.30 11.12
C GLU A 19 11.40 -4.71 10.51
N TYR A 20 10.23 -5.34 10.46
CA TYR A 20 10.05 -6.70 9.97
C TYR A 20 9.47 -6.76 8.56
N ILE A 21 9.29 -5.61 7.91
CA ILE A 21 8.71 -5.53 6.56
C ILE A 21 9.83 -5.55 5.53
N ASP A 22 9.61 -6.30 4.45
CA ASP A 22 10.53 -6.32 3.33
C ASP A 22 10.58 -4.97 2.60
N GLU A 23 11.74 -4.67 2.03
CA GLU A 23 12.00 -3.39 1.35
C GLU A 23 11.04 -3.13 0.18
N VAL A 24 10.59 -4.19 -0.51
CA VAL A 24 9.69 -4.07 -1.67
C VAL A 24 8.30 -3.63 -1.22
N THR A 25 7.79 -4.18 -0.12
CA THR A 25 6.51 -3.76 0.48
C THR A 25 6.58 -2.32 1.00
N LEU A 26 7.69 -1.95 1.65
CA LEU A 26 7.93 -0.57 2.11
C LEU A 26 7.97 0.42 0.93
N SER A 27 8.74 0.13 -0.12
CA SER A 27 8.84 0.98 -1.32
C SER A 27 7.46 1.20 -1.94
N ARG A 28 6.69 0.12 -2.12
CA ARG A 28 5.34 0.18 -2.68
C ARG A 28 4.37 1.00 -1.84
N ALA A 29 4.45 0.86 -0.51
CA ALA A 29 3.61 1.62 0.40
C ALA A 29 3.95 3.11 0.38
N LEU A 30 5.23 3.47 0.23
CA LEU A 30 5.68 4.85 0.11
C LEU A 30 5.31 5.48 -1.23
N GLU A 31 5.48 4.77 -2.34
CA GLU A 31 5.04 5.20 -3.67
C GLU A 31 3.52 5.44 -3.74
N GLY A 32 2.74 4.58 -3.09
CA GLY A 32 1.29 4.64 -3.03
C GLY A 32 0.73 5.51 -1.89
N ARG A 33 1.58 6.22 -1.13
CA ARG A 33 1.16 6.99 0.05
C ARG A 33 0.20 8.11 -0.35
N ARG A 34 -0.92 8.19 0.35
CA ARG A 34 -1.89 9.28 0.19
C ARG A 34 -1.75 10.25 1.37
N GLU A 35 -2.03 11.53 1.12
CA GLU A 35 -2.22 12.50 2.18
C GLU A 35 -3.43 12.09 3.03
N MET A 36 -3.36 12.35 4.34
CA MET A 36 -4.45 12.08 5.27
C MET A 36 -5.60 13.07 5.11
#